data_AF-A0A142EP33-F1
#
_entry.id   AF-A0A142EP33-F1
#
_cell.length_a   1.000
_cell.length_b   1.000
_cell.length_c   1.000
_cell.angle_alpha   90.00
_cell.angle_beta   90.00
_cell.angle_gamma   90.00
#
_symmetry.space_group_name_H-M   'P 1'
#
loop_
_entity.id
_entity.type
_entity.pdbx_description
1 polymer ?
#
loop_
_entity_poly.entity_id
_entity_poly.type
_entity_poly.pdbx_seq_one_letter_code
_entity_poly.pdbx_strand_id
1 'polypeptide(L)'
;MKPLTRAEEEIMQILWDIERGFVKDILTPMTEPKPAYNTVSTIVRILERKGFVSHKSYGKSHEYFPIVSKDEYRTFIIKRMLEGYFDSSFAKMTQFFKNDESLNNKQYQ
;
A
#
# COMPACT_ATOMS: atom_id res chain seq x y z
N MET A 1 -6.68 -9.48 7.44
CA MET A 1 -6.23 -8.20 6.84
C MET A 1 -7.23 -7.79 5.76
N LYS A 2 -7.57 -6.50 5.62
CA LYS A 2 -8.46 -5.98 4.55
C LYS A 2 -7.62 -5.32 3.47
N PRO A 3 -7.98 -5.40 2.18
CA PRO A 3 -7.20 -4.80 1.11
C PRO A 3 -7.22 -3.28 1.28
N LEU A 4 -6.14 -2.64 0.83
CA LEU A 4 -6.09 -1.20 0.75
C LEU A 4 -6.79 -0.74 -0.53
N THR A 5 -7.48 0.38 -0.43
CA THR A 5 -7.93 1.15 -1.60
C THR A 5 -6.74 1.84 -2.24
N ARG A 6 -6.89 2.32 -3.48
CA ARG A 6 -5.81 3.01 -4.20
C ARG A 6 -5.19 4.16 -3.40
N ALA A 7 -6.00 4.99 -2.75
CA ALA A 7 -5.53 6.13 -1.96
C ALA A 7 -4.82 5.69 -0.65
N GLU A 8 -5.28 4.59 -0.04
CA GLU A 8 -4.63 4.01 1.13
C GLU A 8 -3.28 3.37 0.77
N GLU A 9 -3.21 2.70 -0.38
CA GLU A 9 -1.99 2.08 -0.87
C GLU A 9 -0.93 3.12 -1.23
N GLU A 10 -1.31 4.22 -1.88
CA GLU A 10 -0.41 5.35 -2.16
C GLU A 10 0.24 5.90 -0.89
N ILE A 11 -0.55 6.11 0.17
CA ILE A 11 -0.03 6.54 1.47
C ILE A 11 0.89 5.48 2.08
N MET A 12 0.55 4.20 1.99
CA MET A 12 1.40 3.13 2.51
C MET A 12 2.72 3.00 1.75
N GLN A 13 2.75 3.21 0.43
CA GLN A 13 4.00 3.23 -0.33
C GLN A 13 4.95 4.29 0.21
N ILE A 14 4.45 5.52 0.35
CA ILE A 14 5.23 6.62 0.92
C ILE A 14 5.66 6.31 2.36
N LEU A 15 4.77 5.77 3.18
CA LEU A 15 5.06 5.45 4.58
C LEU A 15 6.09 4.32 4.73
N TRP A 16 6.11 3.35 3.81
CA TRP A 16 7.16 2.34 3.74
C TRP A 16 8.51 2.94 3.34
N ASP A 17 8.51 3.93 2.45
CA ASP A 17 9.75 4.57 1.98
C ASP A 17 10.37 5.48 3.07
N ILE A 18 9.54 6.21 3.83
CA ILE A 18 10.03 7.11 4.90
C ILE A 18 10.18 6.41 6.26
N GLU A 19 9.68 5.17 6.40
CA GLU A 19 9.59 4.33 7.61
C GLU A 19 8.81 4.91 8.80
N ARG A 20 8.83 6.23 9.00
CA ARG A 20 8.08 6.95 10.03
C ARG A 20 7.97 8.43 9.65
N GLY A 21 6.85 9.05 9.99
CA GLY A 21 6.67 10.48 9.75
C GLY A 21 5.30 11.00 10.15
N PHE A 22 5.17 12.32 10.15
CA PHE A 22 3.91 13.02 10.36
C PHE A 22 3.11 13.06 9.05
N VAL A 23 1.83 13.46 9.13
CA VAL A 23 0.97 13.64 7.95
C VAL A 23 1.60 14.59 6.91
N LYS A 24 2.37 15.59 7.36
CA LYS A 24 3.10 16.51 6.47
C LYS A 24 4.21 15.80 5.68
N ASP A 25 4.91 14.87 6.31
CA ASP A 25 6.00 14.12 5.68
C ASP A 25 5.45 13.15 4.63
N ILE A 26 4.28 12.55 4.90
CA ILE A 26 3.54 11.72 3.92
C ILE A 26 3.04 12.55 2.74
N LEU A 27 2.57 13.78 2.97
CA LEU A 27 2.05 14.66 1.93
C LEU A 27 3.14 15.27 1.03
N THR A 28 4.37 15.40 1.55
CA THR A 28 5.49 16.05 0.85
C THR A 28 5.83 15.37 -0.49
N PRO A 29 6.08 14.05 -0.55
CA PRO A 29 6.44 13.35 -1.79
C PRO A 29 5.26 13.08 -2.74
N MET A 30 4.01 13.37 -2.35
CA MET A 30 2.85 13.19 -3.22
C MET A 30 2.91 14.14 -4.43
N THR A 31 2.65 13.60 -5.63
CA THR A 31 2.56 14.35 -6.89
C THR A 31 1.22 15.07 -7.02
N GLU A 32 1.15 16.13 -7.83
CA GLU A 32 -0.12 16.85 -8.03
C GLU A 32 -1.16 16.04 -8.84
N PRO A 33 -2.46 16.13 -8.52
CA PRO A 33 -3.06 17.01 -7.50
C PRO A 33 -2.91 16.46 -6.08
N LYS A 34 -2.29 17.24 -5.19
CA LYS A 34 -2.05 16.82 -3.80
C LYS A 34 -3.38 16.78 -3.05
N PRO A 35 -3.70 15.68 -2.35
CA PRO A 35 -4.87 15.65 -1.48
C PRO A 35 -4.71 16.66 -0.34
N ALA A 36 -5.83 17.17 0.15
CA ALA A 36 -5.83 18.04 1.31
C ALA A 36 -5.30 17.30 2.56
N TYR A 37 -4.66 18.04 3.48
CA TYR A 37 -4.06 17.47 4.70
C TYR A 37 -5.06 16.65 5.53
N ASN A 38 -6.31 17.11 5.62
CA ASN A 38 -7.39 16.40 6.31
C ASN A 38 -7.74 15.06 5.64
N THR A 39 -7.63 14.97 4.31
CA THR A 39 -7.83 13.73 3.57
C THR A 39 -6.75 12.72 3.93
N VAL A 40 -5.47 13.12 3.88
CA VAL A 40 -4.36 12.24 4.29
C VAL A 40 -4.51 11.82 5.75
N SER A 41 -4.79 12.76 6.66
CA SER A 41 -5.01 12.45 8.08
C SER A 41 -6.17 11.46 8.30
N THR A 42 -7.25 11.60 7.53
CA THR A 42 -8.39 10.67 7.59
C THR A 42 -7.99 9.28 7.10
N ILE A 43 -7.28 9.20 5.97
CA ILE A 43 -6.84 7.91 5.42
C ILE A 43 -5.85 7.22 6.35
N VAL A 44 -4.88 7.95 6.93
CA VAL A 44 -3.93 7.39 7.90
C VAL A 44 -4.65 6.85 9.14
N ARG A 45 -5.69 7.52 9.63
CA ARG A 45 -6.54 6.97 10.71
C ARG A 45 -7.32 5.73 10.29
N ILE A 46 -7.75 5.64 9.03
CA ILE A 46 -8.39 4.44 8.49
C ILE A 46 -7.38 3.28 8.43
N LEU A 47 -6.16 3.54 7.95
CA LEU A 47 -5.05 2.58 7.92
C LEU A 47 -4.70 2.07 9.33
N GLU A 48 -4.68 2.98 10.31
CA GLU A 48 -4.50 2.64 11.71
C GLU A 48 -5.62 1.72 12.22
N ARG A 49 -6.89 2.08 12.00
CA ARG A 49 -8.03 1.24 12.38
C ARG A 49 -8.04 -0.12 11.68
N LYS A 50 -7.46 -0.21 10.47
CA LYS A 50 -7.29 -1.46 9.74
C LYS A 50 -6.09 -2.29 10.23
N GLY A 51 -5.24 -1.73 11.09
CA GLY A 51 -4.06 -2.41 11.63
C GLY A 51 -2.87 -2.46 10.67
N PHE A 52 -2.74 -1.48 9.77
CA PHE A 52 -1.57 -1.35 8.88
C PHE A 52 -0.52 -0.39 9.39
N VAL A 53 -0.97 0.61 10.14
CA VAL A 53 -0.17 1.71 10.66
C VAL A 53 -0.43 1.82 12.15
N SER A 54 0.56 2.28 12.89
CA SER A 54 0.36 2.74 14.26
C SER A 54 0.93 4.15 14.39
N HIS A 55 0.67 4.79 15.52
CA HIS A 55 1.18 6.12 15.80
C HIS A 55 1.84 6.21 17.16
N LYS A 56 2.75 7.16 17.27
CA LYS A 56 3.36 7.60 18.52
C LYS A 56 3.01 9.08 18.73
N SER A 57 2.45 9.39 19.88
CA SER A 57 2.05 10.75 20.22
C SER A 57 3.24 11.56 20.72
N TYR A 58 3.49 12.70 20.05
CA TYR A 58 4.44 13.73 20.47
C TYR A 58 3.65 15.01 20.79
N GLY A 59 3.11 15.07 22.01
CA GLY A 59 2.26 16.17 22.45
C GLY A 59 1.00 16.30 21.61
N LYS A 60 0.91 17.33 20.76
CA LYS A 60 -0.22 17.57 19.85
C LYS A 60 -0.08 16.93 18.46
N SER A 61 1.08 16.32 18.18
CA SER A 61 1.38 15.72 16.87
C SER A 61 1.44 14.19 16.98
N HIS A 62 1.08 13.50 15.90
CA HIS A 62 1.17 12.04 15.80
C HIS A 62 2.18 11.67 14.72
N GLU A 63 3.24 10.97 15.12
CA GLU A 63 4.20 10.34 14.23
C GLU A 63 3.64 8.96 13.86
N TYR A 64 3.40 8.71 12.58
CA TYR A 64 2.88 7.45 12.07
C TYR A 64 4.01 6.57 11.56
N PHE A 65 3.86 5.26 11.72
CA PHE A 65 4.81 4.27 11.24
C PHE A 65 4.08 2.98 10.80
N PRO A 66 4.54 2.28 9.76
CA PRO A 66 3.91 1.06 9.29
C PRO A 66 4.17 -0.06 10.31
N ILE A 67 3.14 -0.85 10.59
CA ILE A 67 3.26 -2.08 11.41
C ILE A 67 3.20 -3.34 10.56
N VAL A 68 2.81 -3.20 9.28
CA VAL A 68 2.81 -4.26 8.27
C VAL A 68 3.89 -3.92 7.25
N SER A 69 4.79 -4.85 6.97
CA SER A 69 5.81 -4.67 5.95
C SER A 69 5.23 -4.72 4.53
N LYS A 70 5.96 -4.14 3.57
CA LYS A 70 5.62 -4.18 2.15
C LYS A 70 5.48 -5.63 1.65
N ASP A 71 6.37 -6.53 2.08
CA ASP A 71 6.34 -7.94 1.70
C ASP A 71 5.16 -8.72 2.29
N GLU A 72 4.78 -8.44 3.55
CA GLU A 72 3.59 -9.03 4.15
C GLU A 72 2.32 -8.62 3.40
N TYR A 73 2.19 -7.33 3.08
CA TYR A 73 1.06 -6.84 2.31
C TYR A 73 1.04 -7.40 0.88
N ARG A 74 2.20 -7.44 0.21
CA ARG A 74 2.35 -8.05 -1.11
C ARG A 74 1.92 -9.51 -1.11
N THR A 75 2.37 -10.29 -0.13
CA THR A 75 1.99 -11.69 0.02
C THR A 75 0.50 -11.85 0.24
N PHE A 76 -0.10 -11.01 1.08
CA PHE A 76 -1.54 -10.99 1.31
C PHE A 76 -2.35 -10.71 0.03
N ILE A 77 -1.94 -9.73 -0.77
CA ILE A 77 -2.63 -9.39 -2.02
C ILE A 77 -2.49 -10.50 -3.08
N ILE A 78 -1.29 -11.06 -3.26
CA ILE A 78 -1.06 -12.15 -4.23
C ILE A 78 -1.89 -13.37 -3.84
N LYS A 79 -1.88 -13.76 -2.57
CA LYS A 79 -2.68 -14.90 -2.09
C LYS A 79 -4.17 -14.72 -2.38
N ARG A 80 -4.69 -13.52 -2.12
CA ARG A 80 -6.08 -13.20 -2.40
C ARG A 80 -6.40 -13.22 -3.91
N MET A 81 -5.49 -12.72 -4.75
CA MET A 81 -5.66 -12.77 -6.20
C MET A 81 -5.69 -14.21 -6.71
N LEU A 82 -4.81 -15.08 -6.18
CA LEU A 82 -4.81 -16.51 -6.49
C LEU A 82 -6.14 -17.18 -6.10
N GLU A 83 -6.63 -16.91 -4.89
CA GLU A 83 -7.90 -17.46 -4.40
C GLU A 83 -9.11 -16.95 -5.21
N GLY A 84 -9.12 -15.67 -5.60
CA GLY A 84 -10.28 -15.04 -6.25
C GLY A 84 -10.36 -15.19 -7.77
N TYR A 85 -9.22 -15.33 -8.46
CA TYR A 85 -9.17 -15.31 -9.93
C TYR A 85 -8.51 -16.54 -10.55
N PHE A 86 -7.74 -17.32 -9.78
CA PHE A 86 -6.95 -18.43 -10.30
C PHE A 86 -7.23 -19.76 -9.61
N ASP A 87 -8.36 -19.90 -8.90
CA ASP A 87 -8.74 -21.11 -8.15
C ASP A 87 -7.61 -21.65 -7.26
N SER A 88 -6.85 -20.75 -6.62
CA SER A 88 -5.65 -21.08 -5.83
C SER A 88 -4.52 -21.77 -6.62
N SER A 89 -4.54 -21.72 -7.94
CA SER A 89 -3.53 -22.33 -8.82
C SER A 89 -2.50 -21.31 -9.29
N PHE A 90 -1.28 -21.43 -8.75
CA PHE A 90 -0.13 -20.67 -9.23
C PHE A 90 0.17 -20.98 -10.72
N ALA A 91 -0.08 -22.21 -11.17
CA ALA A 91 0.12 -22.59 -12.56
C ALA A 91 -0.78 -21.78 -13.51
N LYS A 92 -2.06 -21.60 -13.18
CA LYS A 92 -2.99 -20.77 -13.97
C LYS A 92 -2.53 -19.31 -14.03
N MET A 93 -2.04 -18.77 -12.92
CA MET A 93 -1.48 -17.42 -12.87
C MET A 93 -0.25 -17.29 -13.78
N THR A 94 0.68 -18.23 -13.74
CA THR A 94 1.87 -18.20 -14.62
C THR A 94 1.51 -18.40 -16.10
N GLN A 95 0.48 -19.17 -16.41
CA GLN A 95 -0.02 -19.35 -17.78
C GLN A 95 -0.66 -18.07 -18.31
N PHE A 96 -1.43 -17.36 -17.47
CA PHE A 96 -1.96 -16.04 -17.80
C PHE A 96 -0.83 -15.05 -18.15
N PHE A 97 0.20 -14.97 -17.31
CA PHE A 97 1.36 -14.09 -17.57
C PHE A 97 2.15 -14.48 -18.83
N LYS A 98 2.24 -15.76 -19.17
CA LYS A 98 2.90 -16.23 -20.40
C LYS A 98 2.11 -15.89 -21.67
N ASN A 99 0.79 -15.87 -21.57
CA ASN A 99 -0.10 -15.61 -22.72
C ASN A 99 -0.38 -14.12 -22.93
N ASP A 100 -0.05 -13.26 -21.96
CA ASP A 100 -0.20 -11.81 -22.06
C ASP A 100 1.12 -11.15 -22.50
N GLU A 101 1.26 -10.92 -23.81
CA GLU A 101 2.43 -10.30 -24.43
C GLU A 101 2.75 -8.89 -23.89
N SER A 102 1.78 -8.19 -23.28
CA SER A 102 1.94 -6.82 -22.78
C SER A 102 2.81 -6.73 -21.53
N LEU A 103 2.87 -7.81 -20.74
CA LEU A 103 3.67 -7.89 -19.52
C LEU A 103 5.11 -8.37 -19.77
N ASN A 104 5.34 -9.02 -20.91
CA ASN A 104 6.66 -9.53 -21.29
C ASN A 104 7.58 -8.42 -21.86
N ASN A 105 7.00 -7.29 -22.31
CA ASN A 105 7.72 -6.20 -22.98
C ASN A 105 8.10 -5.00 -22.10
N LYS A 106 7.83 -5.03 -20.78
CA LYS A 106 8.40 -4.05 -19.84
C LYS A 106 9.65 -4.63 -19.17
N GLN A 107 10.72 -4.76 -19.96
CA GLN A 107 12.05 -4.83 -19.37
C GLN A 107 12.38 -3.44 -18.78
N TYR A 108 12.39 -3.36 -17.45
CA TYR A 108 13.05 -2.26 -16.76
C TYR A 108 14.55 -2.44 -17.00
N GLN A 109 15.10 -1.67 -17.95
CA GLN A 109 16.54 -1.42 -18.05
C GLN A 109 16.96 -0.39 -17.01
#